data_AF-A0A0L6V457-F1
#
_entry.id   AF-A0A0L6V457-F1
#
_cell.length_a   1.000
_cell.length_b   1.000
_cell.length_c   1.000
_cell.angle_alpha   90.00
_cell.angle_beta   90.00
_cell.angle_gamma   90.00
#
_symmetry.space_group_name_H-M   'P 1'
#
loop_
_entity.id
_entity.type
_entity.pdbx_description
1 polymer ?
#
loop_
_entity_poly.entity_id
_entity_poly.type
_entity_poly.pdbx_seq_one_letter_code
_entity_poly.pdbx_strand_id
1 'polypeptide(L)'
;MENFNPTILKTTIEAIPVLTEDNFSSWQTRVTTLFKLGGVKEKMLEGNPALDDNDNTELCVIILSKLSTGTQSNVVNSKNKDDAQLLWKAILKQFMSSEPSNQAQVYNNFSNITFDASNIEKFITEVRSALVKMVDVGINIPEDIITYDLIKRLPSSLDNIKQTITDSCNGEDIKPEKLLNHLEIHLNELKVSTANKGKVVATSMYTSDNHKCLGGQHNPNSRTHPKEKCWAVYPEKRLAFLKKREEAQTKAKVA
;
A
#
# COMPACT_ATOMS: atom_id res chain seq x y z
N MET A 1 23.04 30.45 -2.09
CA MET A 1 23.16 28.98 -2.26
C MET A 1 24.59 28.46 -2.55
N GLU A 2 25.63 29.31 -2.52
CA GLU A 2 26.97 29.00 -3.08
C GLU A 2 27.86 27.99 -2.33
N ASN A 3 27.46 27.45 -1.17
CA ASN A 3 28.33 26.61 -0.32
C ASN A 3 28.00 25.09 -0.33
N PHE A 4 27.12 24.63 -1.22
CA PHE A 4 26.67 23.23 -1.24
C PHE A 4 27.21 22.46 -2.45
N ASN A 5 27.40 21.16 -2.28
CA ASN A 5 27.85 20.27 -3.35
C ASN A 5 26.88 20.40 -4.56
N PRO A 6 27.35 20.89 -5.72
CA PRO A 6 26.49 21.15 -6.88
C PRO A 6 25.75 19.89 -7.37
N THR A 7 26.32 18.70 -7.18
CA THR A 7 25.68 17.43 -7.51
C THR A 7 24.48 17.16 -6.62
N ILE A 8 24.58 17.40 -5.31
CA ILE A 8 23.46 17.21 -4.38
C ILE A 8 22.34 18.19 -4.70
N LEU A 9 22.68 19.45 -5.00
CA LEU A 9 21.72 20.47 -5.39
C LEU A 9 20.97 20.07 -6.66
N LYS A 10 21.70 19.66 -7.70
CA LYS A 10 21.11 19.18 -8.96
C LYS A 10 20.16 18.00 -8.75
N THR A 11 20.59 16.96 -8.03
CA THR A 11 19.75 15.78 -7.75
C THR A 11 18.50 16.16 -6.95
N THR A 12 18.61 17.09 -6.00
CA THR A 12 17.46 17.57 -5.22
C THR A 12 16.45 18.29 -6.12
N ILE A 13 16.92 19.14 -7.04
CA ILE A 13 16.07 19.87 -7.99
C ILE A 13 15.38 18.89 -8.96
N GLU A 14 16.11 17.90 -9.49
CA GLU A 14 15.55 16.88 -10.39
C GLU A 14 14.47 16.04 -9.71
N ALA A 15 14.62 15.76 -8.42
CA ALA A 15 13.67 14.98 -7.63
C ALA A 15 12.36 15.74 -7.28
N ILE A 16 12.26 17.04 -7.54
CA ILE A 16 11.02 17.82 -7.38
C ILE A 16 10.11 17.54 -8.59
N PRO A 17 8.91 16.98 -8.41
CA PRO A 17 7.97 16.75 -9.49
C PRO A 17 7.37 18.07 -10.00
N VAL A 18 6.69 18.05 -11.15
CA VAL A 18 5.83 19.16 -11.56
C VAL A 18 4.63 19.22 -10.61
N LEU A 19 4.30 20.41 -10.10
CA LEU A 19 3.18 20.63 -9.20
C LEU A 19 1.84 20.40 -9.91
N THR A 20 1.01 19.55 -9.32
CA THR A 20 -0.38 19.28 -9.69
C THR A 20 -1.27 19.36 -8.44
N GLU A 21 -2.59 19.34 -8.63
CA GLU A 21 -3.55 19.30 -7.51
C GLU A 21 -3.37 18.05 -6.62
N ASP A 22 -2.83 16.98 -7.18
CA ASP A 22 -2.72 15.71 -6.47
C ASP A 22 -1.47 15.55 -5.62
N ASN A 23 -0.41 16.31 -5.91
CA ASN A 23 0.91 16.08 -5.32
C ASN A 23 1.43 17.23 -4.45
N PHE A 24 0.61 18.25 -4.17
CA PHE A 24 1.04 19.47 -3.47
C PHE A 24 1.81 19.21 -2.17
N SER A 25 1.31 18.38 -1.25
CA SER A 25 1.99 18.11 0.04
C SER A 25 3.40 17.50 -0.16
N SER A 26 3.54 16.54 -1.08
CA SER A 26 4.84 15.94 -1.44
C SER A 26 5.75 16.96 -2.14
N TRP A 27 5.19 17.76 -3.05
CA TRP A 27 5.90 18.83 -3.75
C TRP A 27 6.44 19.88 -2.76
N GLN A 28 5.58 20.37 -1.87
CA GLN A 28 5.90 21.35 -0.82
C GLN A 28 7.03 20.84 0.07
N THR A 29 6.99 19.57 0.47
CA THR A 29 8.03 18.92 1.28
C THR A 29 9.39 18.92 0.56
N ARG A 30 9.41 18.58 -0.74
CA ARG A 30 10.63 18.53 -1.54
C ARG A 30 11.22 19.92 -1.79
N VAL A 31 10.39 20.90 -2.10
CA VAL A 31 10.80 22.30 -2.27
C VAL A 31 11.31 22.90 -0.95
N THR A 32 10.65 22.60 0.18
CA THR A 32 11.12 23.02 1.50
C THR A 32 12.47 22.37 1.85
N THR A 33 12.69 21.13 1.41
CA THR A 33 13.99 20.45 1.56
C THR A 33 15.07 21.12 0.73
N LEU A 34 14.76 21.58 -0.48
CA LEU A 34 15.66 22.41 -1.28
C LEU A 34 16.00 23.73 -0.54
N PHE A 35 15.03 24.40 0.08
CA PHE A 35 15.32 25.62 0.83
C PHE A 35 16.21 25.38 2.06
N LYS A 36 16.03 24.23 2.74
CA LYS A 36 16.94 23.79 3.82
C LYS A 36 18.35 23.60 3.30
N LEU A 37 18.47 22.90 2.16
CA LEU A 37 19.75 22.67 1.50
C LEU A 37 20.38 24.00 1.06
N GLY A 38 19.60 25.00 0.65
CA GLY A 38 20.10 26.31 0.27
C GLY A 38 20.42 27.25 1.44
N GLY A 39 20.06 26.90 2.68
CA GLY A 39 20.23 27.77 3.85
C GLY A 39 19.26 28.96 3.90
N VAL A 40 18.14 28.89 3.18
CA VAL A 40 17.19 30.00 2.98
C VAL A 40 15.77 29.67 3.46
N LYS A 41 15.57 28.51 4.11
CA LYS A 41 14.25 28.05 4.55
C LYS A 41 13.51 29.08 5.39
N GLU A 42 14.14 29.61 6.41
CA GLU A 42 13.50 30.53 7.37
C GLU A 42 13.07 31.81 6.64
N LYS A 43 13.95 32.39 5.81
CA LYS A 43 13.64 33.54 4.93
C LYS A 43 12.45 33.23 4.02
N MET A 44 12.40 32.05 3.42
CA MET A 44 11.33 31.66 2.50
C MET A 44 9.98 31.47 3.19
N LEU A 45 9.96 30.87 4.39
CA LEU A 45 8.73 30.63 5.14
C LEU A 45 8.16 31.90 5.77
N GLU A 46 9.02 32.75 6.32
CA GLU A 46 8.62 34.00 6.99
C GLU A 46 8.39 35.14 5.98
N GLY A 47 8.97 35.02 4.77
CA GLY A 47 8.98 36.08 3.77
C GLY A 47 9.87 37.27 4.14
N ASN A 48 10.67 37.14 5.20
CA ASN A 48 11.61 38.15 5.67
C ASN A 48 12.82 37.50 6.36
N PRO A 49 14.02 38.13 6.33
CA PRO A 49 14.38 39.24 5.44
C PRO A 49 14.32 38.82 3.96
N ALA A 50 14.44 39.79 3.05
CA ALA A 50 14.52 39.51 1.63
C ALA A 50 15.70 38.57 1.31
N LEU A 51 15.54 37.77 0.27
CA LEU A 51 16.64 37.03 -0.33
C LEU A 51 17.62 38.01 -1.00
N ASP A 52 18.87 37.61 -1.13
CA ASP A 52 19.78 38.26 -2.07
C ASP A 52 19.32 38.00 -3.52
N ASP A 53 19.77 38.86 -4.45
CA ASP A 53 19.33 38.83 -5.84
C ASP A 53 19.63 37.50 -6.54
N ASN A 54 20.75 36.85 -6.19
CA ASN A 54 21.14 35.58 -6.81
C ASN A 54 20.23 34.45 -6.33
N ASP A 55 20.08 34.30 -5.01
CA ASP A 55 19.20 33.28 -4.43
C ASP A 55 17.74 33.49 -4.85
N ASN A 56 17.28 34.74 -4.94
CA ASN A 56 15.95 35.06 -5.45
C ASN A 56 15.78 34.60 -6.91
N THR A 57 16.71 34.95 -7.79
CA THR A 57 16.65 34.61 -9.22
C THR A 57 16.69 33.11 -9.43
N GLU A 58 17.60 32.40 -8.77
CA GLU A 58 17.72 30.95 -8.88
C GLU A 58 16.44 30.25 -8.40
N LEU A 59 15.88 30.65 -7.25
CA LEU A 59 14.66 30.06 -6.73
C LEU A 59 13.44 30.37 -7.60
N CYS A 60 13.32 31.59 -8.16
CA CYS A 60 12.27 31.91 -9.13
C CYS A 60 12.31 30.95 -10.32
N VAL A 61 13.48 30.75 -10.93
CA VAL A 61 13.65 29.83 -12.07
C VAL A 61 13.28 28.41 -11.68
N ILE A 62 13.76 27.92 -10.53
CA ILE A 62 13.46 26.57 -10.07
C ILE A 62 11.96 26.41 -9.81
N ILE A 63 11.34 27.29 -9.03
CA ILE A 63 9.91 27.21 -8.71
C ILE A 63 9.08 27.23 -9.99
N LEU A 64 9.29 28.21 -10.87
CA LEU A 64 8.55 28.32 -12.13
C LEU A 64 8.70 27.07 -13.00
N SER A 65 9.91 26.50 -13.11
CA SER A 65 10.15 25.27 -13.88
C SER A 65 9.42 24.03 -13.33
N LYS A 66 8.99 24.08 -12.05
CA LYS A 66 8.29 22.99 -11.36
C LYS A 66 6.79 23.24 -11.24
N LEU A 67 6.25 24.23 -11.94
CA LEU A 67 4.80 24.45 -12.04
C LEU A 67 4.26 23.95 -13.38
N SER A 68 3.07 23.36 -13.36
CA SER A 68 2.33 23.09 -14.59
C SER A 68 1.88 24.40 -15.25
N THR A 69 1.64 24.41 -16.57
CA THR A 69 1.14 25.60 -17.29
C THR A 69 -0.16 26.14 -16.71
N GLY A 70 -1.07 25.25 -16.29
CA GLY A 70 -2.32 25.64 -15.64
C GLY A 70 -2.08 26.33 -14.30
N THR A 71 -1.19 25.76 -13.47
CA THR A 71 -0.83 26.35 -12.18
C THR A 71 -0.14 27.71 -12.35
N GLN A 72 0.77 27.84 -13.32
CA GLN A 72 1.44 29.11 -13.59
C GLN A 72 0.43 30.21 -13.94
N SER A 73 -0.54 29.91 -14.80
CA SER A 73 -1.56 30.88 -15.24
C SER A 73 -2.43 31.39 -14.10
N ASN A 74 -2.64 30.57 -13.07
CA ASN A 74 -3.49 30.90 -11.92
C ASN A 74 -2.73 31.61 -10.78
N VAL A 75 -1.43 31.34 -10.63
CA VAL A 75 -0.65 31.77 -9.46
C VAL A 75 0.36 32.87 -9.79
N VAL A 76 0.91 32.89 -10.99
CA VAL A 76 1.99 33.80 -11.41
C VAL A 76 1.40 35.06 -12.04
N ASN A 77 1.91 36.22 -11.63
CA ASN A 77 1.51 37.53 -12.14
C ASN A 77 2.71 38.50 -12.16
N SER A 78 2.49 39.71 -12.65
CA SER A 78 3.55 40.72 -12.77
C SER A 78 4.19 41.16 -11.46
N LYS A 79 3.55 40.93 -10.31
CA LYS A 79 4.05 41.32 -8.99
C LYS A 79 4.92 40.26 -8.33
N ASN A 80 4.68 38.98 -8.62
CA ASN A 80 5.39 37.88 -7.97
C ASN A 80 6.36 37.13 -8.88
N LYS A 81 6.24 37.22 -10.21
CA LYS A 81 7.05 36.42 -11.15
C LYS A 81 8.57 36.49 -10.94
N ASP A 82 9.06 37.60 -10.39
CA ASP A 82 10.48 37.87 -10.16
C ASP A 82 10.83 37.88 -8.66
N ASP A 83 9.95 37.38 -7.78
CA ASP A 83 10.13 37.31 -6.33
C ASP A 83 9.77 35.91 -5.80
N ALA A 84 10.78 35.17 -5.36
CA ALA A 84 10.63 33.78 -4.96
C ALA A 84 9.77 33.64 -3.69
N GLN A 85 9.88 34.59 -2.76
CA GLN A 85 9.09 34.60 -1.52
C GLN A 85 7.61 34.86 -1.82
N LEU A 86 7.31 35.78 -2.74
CA LEU A 86 5.95 36.04 -3.20
C LEU A 86 5.37 34.89 -4.04
N LEU A 87 6.18 34.23 -4.88
CA LEU A 87 5.76 33.02 -5.59
C LEU A 87 5.38 31.92 -4.61
N TRP A 88 6.28 31.63 -3.66
CA TRP A 88 6.05 30.61 -2.64
C TRP A 88 4.75 30.87 -1.88
N LYS A 89 4.55 32.10 -1.39
CA LYS A 89 3.33 32.49 -0.68
C LYS A 89 2.08 32.37 -1.54
N ALA A 90 2.14 32.74 -2.82
CA ALA A 90 1.01 32.64 -3.74
C ALA A 90 0.64 31.17 -4.03
N ILE A 91 1.63 30.29 -4.19
CA ILE A 91 1.42 28.84 -4.36
C ILE A 91 0.79 28.27 -3.09
N LEU A 92 1.37 28.56 -1.93
CA LEU A 92 0.81 28.14 -0.65
C LEU A 92 -0.65 28.58 -0.49
N LYS A 93 -0.96 29.84 -0.83
CA LYS A 93 -2.33 30.36 -0.77
C LYS A 93 -3.28 29.62 -1.70
N GLN A 94 -2.86 29.29 -2.92
CA GLN A 94 -3.71 28.60 -3.90
C GLN A 94 -4.06 27.18 -3.44
N PHE A 95 -3.08 26.43 -2.94
CA PHE A 95 -3.25 25.00 -2.66
C PHE A 95 -3.64 24.69 -1.21
N MET A 96 -3.25 25.54 -0.25
CA MET A 96 -3.72 25.48 1.15
C MET A 96 -4.89 26.43 1.40
N SER A 97 -5.55 26.90 0.33
CA SER A 97 -6.74 27.74 0.49
C SER A 97 -7.79 26.96 1.27
N SER A 98 -8.14 27.45 2.47
CA SER A 98 -9.31 26.98 3.20
C SER A 98 -10.62 27.53 2.61
N GLU A 99 -10.59 28.00 1.35
CA GLU A 99 -11.78 28.45 0.67
C GLU A 99 -12.79 27.29 0.53
N PRO A 100 -14.09 27.56 0.72
CA PRO A 100 -15.11 26.51 0.70
C PRO A 100 -15.13 25.66 -0.59
N SER A 101 -14.76 26.23 -1.74
CA SER A 101 -14.69 25.52 -3.02
C SER A 101 -13.56 24.47 -3.04
N ASN A 102 -12.36 24.83 -2.59
CA ASN A 102 -11.23 23.93 -2.51
C ASN A 102 -11.48 22.85 -1.45
N GLN A 103 -12.04 23.23 -0.29
CA GLN A 103 -12.46 22.27 0.74
C GLN A 103 -13.50 21.27 0.20
N ALA A 104 -14.51 21.76 -0.54
CA ALA A 104 -15.51 20.89 -1.16
C ALA A 104 -14.87 19.93 -2.18
N GLN A 105 -13.94 20.40 -3.00
CA GLN A 105 -13.22 19.55 -3.96
C GLN A 105 -12.40 18.45 -3.26
N VAL A 106 -11.62 18.81 -2.24
CA VAL A 106 -10.82 17.85 -1.46
C VAL A 106 -11.72 16.84 -0.75
N TYR A 107 -12.82 17.29 -0.14
CA TYR A 107 -13.79 16.40 0.49
C TYR A 107 -14.46 15.45 -0.51
N ASN A 108 -14.85 15.95 -1.69
CA ASN A 108 -15.45 15.13 -2.75
C ASN A 108 -14.48 14.04 -3.23
N ASN A 109 -13.19 14.38 -3.34
CA ASN A 109 -12.15 13.39 -3.67
C ASN A 109 -12.07 12.30 -2.59
N PHE A 110 -12.09 12.67 -1.31
CA PHE A 110 -12.15 11.71 -0.21
C PHE A 110 -13.42 10.84 -0.25
N SER A 111 -14.60 11.44 -0.46
CA SER A 111 -15.88 10.70 -0.47
C SER A 111 -15.97 9.71 -1.63
N ASN A 112 -15.27 9.96 -2.73
CA ASN A 112 -15.26 9.12 -3.92
C ASN A 112 -14.28 7.93 -3.84
N ILE A 113 -13.44 7.83 -2.80
CA ILE A 113 -12.55 6.68 -2.61
C ILE A 113 -13.40 5.43 -2.35
N THR A 114 -13.26 4.42 -3.22
CA THR A 114 -14.00 3.16 -3.11
C THR A 114 -13.05 2.02 -2.73
N PHE A 115 -13.57 1.04 -1.99
CA PHE A 115 -12.81 -0.14 -1.63
C PHE A 115 -12.81 -1.15 -2.78
N ASP A 116 -11.63 -1.64 -3.14
CA ASP A 116 -11.42 -2.71 -4.11
C ASP A 116 -10.69 -3.88 -3.45
N ALA A 117 -11.36 -5.02 -3.31
CA ALA A 117 -10.80 -6.22 -2.70
C ALA A 117 -9.58 -6.77 -3.48
N SER A 118 -9.44 -6.44 -4.76
CA SER A 118 -8.27 -6.82 -5.56
C SER A 118 -7.06 -5.93 -5.32
N ASN A 119 -7.25 -4.73 -4.73
CA ASN A 119 -6.19 -3.77 -4.50
C ASN A 119 -6.38 -2.96 -3.20
N ILE A 120 -6.27 -3.68 -2.07
CA ILE A 120 -6.35 -3.09 -0.73
C ILE A 120 -5.26 -2.02 -0.51
N GLU A 121 -4.07 -2.20 -1.09
CA GLU A 121 -2.93 -1.29 -0.97
C GLU A 121 -3.23 0.10 -1.56
N LYS A 122 -3.92 0.13 -2.70
CA LYS A 122 -4.39 1.37 -3.33
C LYS A 122 -5.36 2.11 -2.41
N PHE A 123 -6.36 1.42 -1.87
CA PHE A 123 -7.32 2.02 -0.93
C PHE A 123 -6.61 2.63 0.28
N ILE A 124 -5.69 1.90 0.91
CA ILE A 124 -4.92 2.40 2.06
C ILE A 124 -4.15 3.68 1.69
N THR A 125 -3.49 3.68 0.54
CA THR A 125 -2.67 4.81 0.08
C THR A 125 -3.53 6.04 -0.24
N GLU A 126 -4.65 5.85 -0.94
CA GLU A 126 -5.59 6.93 -1.28
C GLU A 126 -6.20 7.55 -0.03
N VAL A 127 -6.62 6.73 0.95
CA VAL A 127 -7.16 7.23 2.22
C VAL A 127 -6.10 8.01 3.00
N ARG A 128 -4.88 7.48 3.18
CA ARG A 128 -3.79 8.21 3.89
C ARG A 128 -3.51 9.56 3.23
N SER A 129 -3.45 9.59 1.90
CA SER A 129 -3.23 10.82 1.13
C SER A 129 -4.37 11.83 1.32
N ALA A 130 -5.62 11.37 1.27
CA ALA A 130 -6.79 12.23 1.43
C ALA A 130 -6.92 12.83 2.83
N LEU A 131 -6.62 12.06 3.90
CA LEU A 131 -6.67 12.56 5.27
C LEU A 131 -5.68 13.71 5.50
N VAL A 132 -4.45 13.58 4.98
CA VAL A 132 -3.45 14.66 5.04
C VAL A 132 -3.95 15.90 4.31
N LYS A 133 -4.45 15.74 3.08
CA LYS A 133 -4.98 16.86 2.28
C LYS A 133 -6.15 17.57 2.97
N MET A 134 -7.04 16.83 3.61
CA MET A 134 -8.18 17.39 4.33
C MET A 134 -7.71 18.30 5.46
N VAL A 135 -6.74 17.87 6.27
CA VAL A 135 -6.14 18.68 7.33
C VAL A 135 -5.43 19.91 6.75
N ASP A 136 -4.66 19.74 5.67
CA ASP A 136 -3.90 20.83 5.02
C ASP A 136 -4.81 21.97 4.52
N VAL A 137 -6.06 21.67 4.12
CA VAL A 137 -7.05 22.68 3.68
C VAL A 137 -8.03 23.10 4.79
N GLY A 138 -7.80 22.64 6.04
CA GLY A 138 -8.60 23.01 7.20
C GLY A 138 -9.94 22.27 7.34
N ILE A 139 -10.12 21.13 6.67
CA ILE A 139 -11.24 20.22 6.93
C ILE A 139 -10.91 19.41 8.18
N ASN A 140 -11.58 19.74 9.28
CA ASN A 140 -11.44 19.03 10.54
C ASN A 140 -12.70 18.22 10.82
N ILE A 141 -12.65 16.91 10.60
CA ILE A 141 -13.72 15.97 10.93
C ILE A 141 -13.23 15.07 12.07
N PRO A 142 -14.05 14.80 13.10
CA PRO A 142 -13.68 13.87 14.17
C PRO A 142 -13.20 12.50 13.64
N GLU A 143 -12.13 11.98 14.24
CA GLU A 143 -11.46 10.74 13.80
C GLU A 143 -12.40 9.53 13.79
N ASP A 144 -13.30 9.44 14.78
CA ASP A 144 -14.31 8.40 14.90
C ASP A 144 -15.30 8.44 13.74
N ILE A 145 -15.81 9.62 13.38
CA ILE A 145 -16.74 9.82 12.26
C ILE A 145 -16.11 9.41 10.93
N ILE A 146 -14.87 9.83 10.66
CA ILE A 146 -14.11 9.40 9.48
C ILE A 146 -13.96 7.87 9.48
N THR A 147 -13.62 7.29 10.62
CA THR A 147 -13.40 5.84 10.74
C THR A 147 -14.68 5.06 10.45
N TYR A 148 -15.82 5.49 11.00
CA TYR A 148 -17.12 4.87 10.71
C TYR A 148 -17.49 4.95 9.23
N ASP A 149 -17.22 6.09 8.59
CA ASP A 149 -17.43 6.26 7.15
C ASP A 149 -16.56 5.28 6.34
N LEU A 150 -15.27 5.16 6.67
CA LEU A 150 -14.37 4.21 6.02
C LEU A 150 -14.80 2.75 6.24
N ILE A 151 -15.22 2.39 7.46
CA ILE A 151 -15.75 1.06 7.79
C ILE A 151 -16.96 0.70 6.92
N LYS A 152 -17.86 1.67 6.68
CA LYS A 152 -19.06 1.49 5.85
C LYS A 152 -18.72 1.15 4.39
N ARG A 153 -17.55 1.59 3.90
CA ARG A 153 -17.08 1.30 2.53
C ARG A 153 -16.53 -0.12 2.38
N LEU A 154 -16.22 -0.81 3.48
CA LEU A 154 -15.65 -2.16 3.44
C LEU A 154 -16.72 -3.24 3.18
N PRO A 155 -16.42 -4.26 2.35
CA PRO A 155 -17.33 -5.38 2.10
C PRO A 155 -17.54 -6.23 3.36
N SER A 156 -18.58 -7.08 3.35
CA SER A 156 -18.88 -8.00 4.47
C SER A 156 -17.78 -9.04 4.72
N SER A 157 -16.93 -9.32 3.73
CA SER A 157 -15.78 -10.22 3.90
C SER A 157 -14.76 -9.71 4.93
N LEU A 158 -14.84 -8.45 5.34
CA LEU A 158 -13.97 -7.84 6.35
C LEU A 158 -14.70 -7.51 7.67
N ASP A 159 -15.85 -8.13 7.93
CA ASP A 159 -16.66 -7.84 9.13
C ASP A 159 -15.90 -8.10 10.44
N ASN A 160 -14.94 -9.04 10.45
CA ASN A 160 -14.05 -9.27 11.58
C ASN A 160 -13.18 -8.03 11.89
N ILE A 161 -12.67 -7.35 10.86
CA ILE A 161 -11.92 -6.11 11.02
C ILE A 161 -12.84 -5.01 11.52
N LYS A 162 -14.05 -4.88 10.95
CA LYS A 162 -15.03 -3.88 11.39
C LYS A 162 -15.31 -4.01 12.89
N GLN A 163 -15.64 -5.22 13.35
CA GLN A 163 -15.91 -5.52 14.75
C GLN A 163 -14.71 -5.22 15.64
N THR A 164 -13.50 -5.63 15.24
CA THR A 164 -12.28 -5.39 16.02
C THR A 164 -12.04 -3.90 16.28
N ILE A 165 -12.39 -3.04 15.31
CA ILE A 165 -12.28 -1.59 15.47
C ILE A 165 -13.42 -1.03 16.31
N THR A 166 -14.66 -1.45 16.07
CA THR A 166 -15.85 -0.91 16.76
C THR A 166 -15.96 -1.34 18.22
N ASP A 167 -15.48 -2.54 18.55
CA ASP A 167 -15.60 -3.15 19.88
C ASP A 167 -14.46 -2.73 20.82
N SER A 168 -13.55 -1.87 20.34
CA SER A 168 -12.46 -1.29 21.12
C SER A 168 -13.03 -0.49 22.31
N CYS A 169 -12.94 -1.07 23.52
CA CYS A 169 -13.49 -0.51 24.75
C CYS A 169 -13.16 0.99 24.88
N ASN A 170 -14.20 1.82 24.90
CA ASN A 170 -14.23 3.27 25.17
C ASN A 170 -14.22 4.24 23.98
N GLY A 171 -14.21 3.79 22.72
CA GLY A 171 -14.35 4.69 21.57
C GLY A 171 -13.17 5.65 21.30
N GLU A 172 -12.29 5.89 22.28
CA GLU A 172 -11.05 6.68 22.17
C GLU A 172 -10.04 6.08 21.17
N ASP A 173 -10.22 4.83 20.82
CA ASP A 173 -9.35 4.05 19.93
C ASP A 173 -9.86 3.98 18.47
N ILE A 174 -11.02 4.57 18.17
CA ILE A 174 -11.63 4.50 16.83
C ILE A 174 -10.98 5.56 15.94
N LYS A 175 -9.87 5.16 15.32
CA LYS A 175 -9.03 6.04 14.50
C LYS A 175 -8.82 5.49 13.09
N PRO A 176 -8.72 6.35 12.06
CA PRO A 176 -8.46 5.92 10.69
C PRO A 176 -7.17 5.11 10.60
N GLU A 177 -6.12 5.51 11.32
CA GLU A 177 -4.82 4.83 11.34
C GLU A 177 -4.94 3.39 11.84
N LYS A 178 -5.75 3.16 12.88
CA LYS A 178 -5.98 1.81 13.43
C LYS A 178 -6.64 0.92 12.38
N LEU A 179 -7.69 1.42 11.72
CA LEU A 179 -8.36 0.70 10.63
C LEU A 179 -7.39 0.37 9.48
N LEU A 180 -6.63 1.36 9.01
CA LEU A 180 -5.67 1.19 7.92
C LEU A 180 -4.57 0.20 8.26
N ASN A 181 -4.09 0.19 9.50
CA ASN A 181 -3.11 -0.79 9.98
C ASN A 181 -3.68 -2.21 10.00
N HIS A 182 -4.93 -2.40 10.41
CA HIS A 182 -5.59 -3.71 10.34
C HIS A 182 -5.76 -4.21 8.89
N LEU A 183 -6.08 -3.30 7.95
CA LEU A 183 -6.14 -3.63 6.52
C LEU A 183 -4.76 -4.02 5.97
N GLU A 184 -3.70 -3.33 6.41
CA GLU A 184 -2.31 -3.63 6.02
C GLU A 184 -1.86 -5.01 6.56
N ILE A 185 -2.21 -5.34 7.81
CA ILE A 185 -2.00 -6.68 8.38
C ILE A 185 -2.72 -7.74 7.54
N HIS A 186 -4.00 -7.52 7.22
CA HIS A 186 -4.78 -8.46 6.42
C HIS A 186 -4.17 -8.67 5.02
N LEU A 187 -3.74 -7.59 4.37
CA LEU A 187 -3.03 -7.66 3.07
C LEU A 187 -1.76 -8.51 3.17
N ASN A 188 -0.99 -8.36 4.25
CA ASN A 188 0.23 -9.15 4.47
C ASN A 188 -0.08 -10.64 4.70
N GLU A 189 -1.14 -10.98 5.44
CA GLU A 189 -1.60 -12.36 5.62
C GLU A 189 -2.02 -13.02 4.29
N LEU A 190 -2.70 -12.27 3.42
CA LEU A 190 -3.06 -12.74 2.08
C LEU A 190 -1.81 -13.00 1.22
N LYS A 191 -0.81 -12.10 1.28
CA LYS A 191 0.47 -12.27 0.57
C LYS A 191 1.22 -13.52 1.07
N VAL A 192 1.30 -13.74 2.38
CA VAL A 192 1.94 -14.94 2.99
C VAL A 192 1.19 -16.22 2.61
N SER A 193 -0.14 -16.21 2.67
CA SER A 193 -0.98 -17.37 2.32
C SER A 193 -0.84 -17.76 0.84
N THR A 194 -0.71 -16.77 -0.05
CA THR A 194 -0.51 -16.98 -1.49
C THR A 194 0.90 -17.49 -1.79
N ALA A 195 1.93 -16.95 -1.13
CA ALA A 195 3.31 -17.43 -1.22
C ALA A 195 3.44 -18.90 -0.77
N ASN A 196 2.73 -19.27 0.30
CA ASN A 196 2.68 -20.65 0.77
C ASN A 196 1.95 -21.56 -0.22
N LYS A 197 0.86 -21.12 -0.86
CA LYS A 197 0.20 -21.90 -1.94
C LYS A 197 1.08 -22.09 -3.18
N GLY A 198 1.90 -21.11 -3.55
CA GLY A 198 2.90 -21.24 -4.62
C GLY A 198 4.03 -22.23 -4.30
N LYS A 199 4.29 -22.48 -3.01
CA LYS A 199 5.29 -23.45 -2.53
C LYS A 199 4.73 -24.86 -2.29
N VAL A 200 3.44 -25.10 -2.53
CA VAL A 200 2.83 -26.44 -2.34
C VAL A 200 3.16 -27.43 -3.48
N VAL A 201 3.85 -27.01 -4.56
CA VAL A 201 4.36 -27.99 -5.56
C VAL A 201 5.69 -28.62 -5.14
N ALA A 202 6.35 -28.14 -4.09
CA ALA A 202 7.58 -28.77 -3.60
C ALA A 202 7.75 -28.53 -2.10
N THR A 203 6.96 -29.23 -1.28
CA THR A 203 7.29 -29.80 0.05
C THR A 203 5.96 -30.16 0.73
N SER A 204 5.36 -31.28 0.32
CA SER A 204 4.45 -32.02 1.20
C SER A 204 5.32 -32.65 2.29
N MET A 205 5.57 -31.92 3.37
CA MET A 205 6.06 -32.52 4.60
C MET A 205 4.93 -33.38 5.17
N TYR A 206 5.07 -34.68 4.93
CA TYR A 206 4.30 -35.76 5.49
C TYR A 206 3.98 -35.53 6.98
N THR A 207 2.73 -35.21 7.29
CA THR A 207 2.11 -35.43 8.61
C THR A 207 0.73 -36.06 8.45
N SER A 208 0.57 -36.91 7.44
CA SER A 208 -0.54 -37.86 7.45
C SER A 208 0.00 -39.21 7.90
N ASP A 209 -0.59 -39.78 8.96
CA ASP A 209 -0.47 -41.19 9.40
C ASP A 209 -0.98 -42.20 8.35
N ASN A 210 -0.88 -41.84 7.08
CA ASN A 210 -1.41 -42.59 5.97
C ASN A 210 -0.36 -43.62 5.54
N HIS A 211 -0.38 -44.78 6.18
CA HIS A 211 0.48 -45.93 5.85
C HIS A 211 0.18 -46.56 4.48
N LYS A 212 -0.68 -45.94 3.66
CA LYS A 212 -1.08 -46.45 2.34
C LYS A 212 -0.01 -46.12 1.30
N CYS A 213 0.23 -47.09 0.41
CA CYS A 213 1.09 -46.92 -0.76
C CYS A 213 0.22 -46.47 -1.95
N LEU A 214 0.60 -45.41 -2.65
CA LEU A 214 -0.18 -44.80 -3.73
C LEU A 214 0.71 -44.55 -4.96
N GLY A 215 0.09 -44.55 -6.15
CA GLY A 215 0.71 -44.04 -7.39
C GLY A 215 1.99 -44.76 -7.84
N GLY A 216 2.07 -46.09 -7.73
CA GLY A 216 3.25 -46.83 -8.19
C GLY A 216 4.40 -46.90 -7.20
N GLN A 217 4.29 -46.25 -6.03
CA GLN A 217 5.40 -46.13 -5.08
C GLN A 217 5.06 -46.74 -3.71
N HIS A 218 6.04 -47.40 -3.10
CA HIS A 218 5.92 -47.95 -1.75
C HIS A 218 6.18 -46.86 -0.72
N ASN A 219 5.29 -46.74 0.26
CA ASN A 219 5.45 -45.86 1.41
C ASN A 219 6.43 -46.53 2.41
N PRO A 220 7.60 -45.92 2.69
CA PRO A 220 8.58 -46.47 3.64
C PRO A 220 8.03 -46.65 5.07
N ASN A 221 6.96 -45.91 5.42
CA ASN A 221 6.29 -45.99 6.72
C ASN A 221 5.17 -47.05 6.75
N SER A 222 5.01 -47.87 5.72
CA SER A 222 4.03 -48.97 5.70
C SER A 222 4.45 -50.09 6.64
N ARG A 223 3.65 -50.35 7.68
CA ARG A 223 3.87 -51.46 8.63
C ARG A 223 3.22 -52.78 8.20
N THR A 224 2.38 -52.77 7.17
CA THR A 224 1.53 -53.91 6.79
C THR A 224 2.21 -54.88 5.83
N HIS A 225 3.22 -54.41 5.10
CA HIS A 225 3.97 -55.22 4.14
C HIS A 225 5.32 -54.54 3.80
N PRO A 226 6.35 -55.32 3.45
CA PRO A 226 7.62 -54.79 2.97
C PRO A 226 7.56 -54.44 1.47
N LYS A 227 8.51 -53.64 0.98
CA LYS A 227 8.53 -53.06 -0.37
C LYS A 227 8.39 -54.10 -1.48
N GLU A 228 9.00 -55.26 -1.33
CA GLU A 228 9.04 -56.34 -2.33
C GLU A 228 7.67 -56.99 -2.55
N LYS A 229 6.76 -56.83 -1.59
CA LYS A 229 5.38 -57.35 -1.61
C LYS A 229 4.34 -56.23 -1.79
N CYS A 230 4.77 -55.00 -2.06
CA CYS A 230 3.88 -53.86 -2.25
C CYS A 230 3.13 -53.94 -3.59
N TRP A 231 1.81 -54.08 -3.54
CA TRP A 231 0.96 -54.12 -4.73
C TRP A 231 0.83 -52.79 -5.46
N ALA A 232 1.18 -51.68 -4.80
CA ALA A 232 1.25 -50.40 -5.49
C ALA A 232 2.48 -50.35 -6.43
N VAL A 233 3.59 -50.99 -6.06
CA VAL A 233 4.82 -51.07 -6.89
C VAL A 233 4.77 -52.24 -7.87
N TYR A 234 4.16 -53.35 -7.45
CA TYR A 234 4.09 -54.60 -8.22
C TYR A 234 2.62 -55.06 -8.43
N PRO A 235 1.83 -54.37 -9.28
CA PRO A 235 0.42 -54.70 -9.51
C PRO A 235 0.20 -56.13 -10.06
N GLU A 236 1.17 -56.67 -10.80
CA GLU A 236 1.15 -58.02 -11.34
C GLU A 236 1.13 -59.09 -10.24
N LYS A 237 1.79 -58.84 -9.10
CA LYS A 237 1.74 -59.74 -7.93
C LYS A 237 0.37 -59.73 -7.26
N ARG A 238 -0.35 -58.61 -7.33
CA ARG A 238 -1.75 -58.52 -6.84
C ARG A 238 -2.67 -59.37 -7.70
N LEU A 239 -2.54 -59.28 -9.02
CA LEU A 239 -3.35 -60.08 -9.96
C LEU A 239 -3.09 -61.58 -9.78
N ALA A 240 -1.83 -61.99 -9.63
CA ALA A 240 -1.47 -63.38 -9.37
C ALA A 240 -2.01 -63.89 -8.01
N PHE A 241 -2.02 -63.04 -6.97
CA PHE A 241 -2.60 -63.39 -5.67
C PHE A 241 -4.12 -63.54 -5.73
N LEU A 242 -4.82 -62.62 -6.40
CA LEU A 242 -6.27 -62.69 -6.56
C LEU A 242 -6.69 -63.94 -7.33
N LYS A 243 -5.98 -64.27 -8.42
CA LYS A 243 -6.22 -65.48 -9.21
C LYS A 243 -6.03 -66.75 -8.36
N LYS A 244 -4.95 -66.84 -7.58
CA LYS A 244 -4.73 -67.97 -6.64
C LYS A 244 -5.82 -68.07 -5.56
N ARG A 245 -6.35 -66.94 -5.09
CA ARG A 245 -7.43 -66.92 -4.09
C ARG A 245 -8.76 -67.40 -4.66
N GLU A 246 -9.08 -67.02 -5.90
CA GLU A 246 -10.27 -67.49 -6.62
C GLU A 246 -10.18 -68.99 -6.93
N GLU A 247 -9.01 -69.48 -7.34
CA GLU A 247 -8.74 -70.91 -7.56
C GLU A 247 -8.83 -71.74 -6.26
N ALA A 248 -8.44 -71.17 -5.11
CA ALA A 248 -8.59 -71.83 -3.81
C ALA A 248 -10.05 -71.85 -3.31
N GLN A 249 -10.81 -70.76 -3.53
CA GLN A 249 -12.22 -70.68 -3.15
C GLN A 249 -13.14 -71.55 -4.01
N THR A 250 -12.80 -71.75 -5.28
CA THR A 250 -13.51 -72.69 -6.17
C THR A 250 -13.23 -74.14 -5.79
N LYS A 251 -12.01 -74.49 -5.37
CA LYS A 251 -11.70 -75.84 -4.84
C LYS A 251 -12.37 -76.14 -3.49
N ALA A 252 -12.54 -75.15 -2.62
CA ALA A 252 -13.22 -75.33 -1.33
C ALA A 252 -14.76 -75.43 -1.43
N LYS A 253 -15.35 -75.07 -2.58
CA LYS A 253 -16.80 -75.20 -2.85
C LYS A 253 -17.20 -76.51 -3.52
N VAL A 254 -16.23 -77.32 -3.95
CA VAL A 254 -16.44 -78.58 -4.70
C VAL A 254 -15.94 -79.79 -3.89
N ALA A 255 -15.66 -79.62 -2.60
CA ALA A 255 -15.32 -80.67 -1.64
C ALA A 255 -16.41 -80.82 -0.58
#